data_AF-A0A502D284-F1
#
_entry.id   AF-A0A502D284-F1
#
_cell.length_a   1.000
_cell.length_b   1.000
_cell.length_c   1.000
_cell.angle_alpha   90.00
_cell.angle_beta   90.00
_cell.angle_gamma   90.00
#
_symmetry.space_group_name_H-M   'P 1'
#
loop_
_entity.id
_entity.type
_entity.pdbx_description
1 polymer ?
#
loop_
_entity_poly.entity_id
_entity_poly.type
_entity_poly.pdbx_seq_one_letter_code
_entity_poly.pdbx_strand_id
1 'polypeptide(L)'
;MKALSALRGSIVTAVVVGVLAVSGCATADTALVVNDEHISSQELQEAVSQLNTAAPGANLDNATALTLLLRARFTQRVADSAGKGLSDSQVVAALKTDKLNAAAIDIVRTSDAFNPQNPSVLSQAEQGQVLTELEKADITLNPRYGRLDRKNWSVGPGTPNWIKEQPAPTEAPAAPTPQG
;
A
#
# COMPACT_ATOMS: atom_id res chain seq x y z
N MET A 1 53.36 41.34 29.70
CA MET A 1 54.01 40.35 30.61
C MET A 1 53.04 39.98 31.72
N LYS A 2 53.06 38.69 32.15
CA LYS A 2 52.20 37.97 33.11
C LYS A 2 50.90 37.42 32.48
N ALA A 3 50.83 36.21 31.94
CA ALA A 3 51.34 34.89 32.35
C ALA A 3 50.62 34.29 33.58
N LEU A 4 49.74 33.32 33.25
CA LEU A 4 49.66 31.96 33.78
C LEU A 4 49.02 31.66 35.16
N SER A 5 48.05 30.74 35.05
CA SER A 5 47.89 29.52 35.87
C SER A 5 46.77 29.46 36.91
N ALA A 6 45.70 28.78 36.50
CA ALA A 6 45.15 27.53 37.04
C ALA A 6 45.17 27.30 38.57
N LEU A 7 44.03 26.88 39.14
CA LEU A 7 43.62 25.46 39.27
C LEU A 7 42.63 25.27 40.45
N ARG A 8 41.78 24.23 40.34
CA ARG A 8 41.01 23.51 41.40
C ARG A 8 39.65 24.15 41.73
N GLY A 9 38.48 23.59 41.41
CA GLY A 9 38.08 22.20 41.15
C GLY A 9 37.07 21.78 42.23
N SER A 10 35.86 21.36 41.84
CA SER A 10 35.08 20.26 42.46
C SER A 10 33.60 20.20 42.02
N ILE A 11 33.25 19.01 41.51
CA ILE A 11 32.03 18.21 41.80
C ILE A 11 30.69 18.59 41.12
N VAL A 12 30.43 17.88 40.02
CA VAL A 12 29.26 17.03 39.70
C VAL A 12 27.88 17.45 40.23
N THR A 13 26.94 17.73 39.31
CA THR A 13 25.60 17.12 39.36
C THR A 13 25.08 16.92 37.95
N ALA A 14 25.01 15.66 37.53
CA ALA A 14 24.31 15.24 36.33
C ALA A 14 22.79 15.37 36.56
N VAL A 15 22.10 16.11 35.69
CA VAL A 15 20.68 15.85 35.43
C VAL A 15 20.58 15.49 33.95
N VAL A 16 20.71 14.19 33.70
CA VAL A 16 20.22 13.57 32.48
C VAL A 16 18.71 13.74 32.53
N VAL A 17 18.18 14.79 31.87
CA VAL A 17 16.76 14.81 31.51
C VAL A 17 16.63 13.81 30.37
N GLY A 18 16.46 12.55 30.75
CA GLY A 18 15.99 11.51 29.85
C GLY A 18 14.60 11.91 29.41
N VAL A 19 14.50 12.54 28.24
CA VAL A 19 13.25 12.51 27.48
C VAL A 19 13.09 11.07 27.01
N LEU A 20 12.48 10.26 27.89
CA LEU A 20 11.72 9.09 27.47
C LEU A 20 10.57 9.64 26.63
N ALA A 21 10.87 9.95 25.37
CA ALA A 21 9.85 10.16 24.37
C ALA A 21 9.07 8.85 24.34
N VAL A 22 7.80 8.95 24.75
CA VAL A 22 6.83 7.88 24.83
C VAL A 22 6.72 7.21 23.45
N SER A 23 7.51 6.18 23.19
CA SER A 23 7.37 5.27 22.04
C SER A 23 6.29 4.23 22.36
N GLY A 24 5.12 4.73 22.74
CA GLY A 24 4.01 3.93 23.27
C GLY A 24 2.65 4.49 22.85
N CYS A 25 2.41 4.58 21.54
CA CYS A 25 1.09 4.58 20.86
C CYS A 25 1.15 4.95 19.36
N ALA A 26 2.33 4.89 18.71
CA ALA A 26 2.46 5.26 17.29
C ALA A 26 2.17 4.12 16.31
N THR A 27 1.85 2.90 16.77
CA THR A 27 1.19 1.87 15.93
C THR A 27 -0.30 2.17 15.79
N ALA A 28 -0.63 3.42 15.45
CA ALA A 28 -1.93 3.75 14.93
C ALA A 28 -2.22 2.77 13.78
N ASP A 29 -3.33 2.05 13.90
CA ASP A 29 -3.82 0.99 13.04
C ASP A 29 -3.39 1.20 11.57
N THR A 30 -2.26 0.62 11.18
CA THR A 30 -1.66 0.80 9.84
C THR A 30 -2.20 -0.29 8.93
N ALA A 31 -2.64 0.06 7.71
CA ALA A 31 -3.14 -0.90 6.75
C ALA A 31 -2.03 -1.47 5.87
N LEU A 32 -1.12 -0.60 5.43
CA LEU A 32 -0.04 -0.94 4.52
C LEU A 32 1.19 -0.10 4.83
N VAL A 33 2.35 -0.73 4.74
CA VAL A 33 3.65 -0.07 4.72
C VAL A 33 4.37 -0.49 3.45
N VAL A 34 4.87 0.47 2.69
CA VAL A 34 5.71 0.25 1.49
C VAL A 34 6.99 1.07 1.64
N ASN A 35 8.10 0.39 1.92
CA ASN A 35 9.34 0.98 2.43
C ASN A 35 9.05 1.78 3.71
N ASP A 36 9.30 3.10 3.72
CA ASP A 36 9.04 3.99 4.86
C ASP A 36 7.68 4.72 4.76
N GLU A 37 6.86 4.38 3.77
CA GLU A 37 5.56 5.03 3.57
C GLU A 37 4.46 4.23 4.26
N HIS A 38 3.70 4.89 5.13
CA HIS A 38 2.67 4.28 5.95
C HIS A 38 1.30 4.77 5.50
N ILE A 39 0.40 3.84 5.20
CA ILE A 39 -1.00 4.11 4.95
C ILE A 39 -1.79 3.63 6.16
N SER A 40 -2.46 4.56 6.84
CA SER A 40 -3.29 4.21 7.98
C SER A 40 -4.57 3.51 7.52
N SER A 41 -5.13 2.69 8.40
CA SER A 41 -6.43 2.06 8.20
C SER A 41 -7.57 3.05 8.04
N GLN A 42 -7.51 4.19 8.74
CA GLN A 42 -8.49 5.27 8.60
C GLN A 42 -8.40 5.87 7.20
N GLU A 43 -7.19 6.21 6.76
CA GLU A 43 -6.95 6.81 5.45
C GLU A 43 -7.42 5.91 4.30
N LEU A 44 -7.15 4.60 4.39
CA LEU A 44 -7.67 3.61 3.45
C LEU A 44 -9.20 3.61 3.39
N GLN A 45 -9.86 3.56 4.55
CA GLN A 45 -11.33 3.49 4.64
C GLN A 45 -11.98 4.78 4.12
N GLU A 46 -11.40 5.93 4.46
CA GLU A 46 -11.82 7.23 3.93
C GLU A 46 -11.64 7.30 2.43
N ALA A 47 -10.50 6.85 1.89
CA ALA A 47 -10.25 6.84 0.46
C ALA A 47 -11.28 5.98 -0.30
N VAL A 48 -11.54 4.77 0.19
CA VAL A 48 -12.56 3.87 -0.37
C VAL A 48 -13.95 4.52 -0.33
N SER A 49 -14.33 5.13 0.80
CA SER A 49 -15.61 5.81 0.95
C SER A 49 -15.75 7.00 -0.01
N GLN A 50 -14.72 7.85 -0.11
CA GLN A 50 -14.68 9.01 -1.00
C GLN A 50 -14.81 8.60 -2.46
N LEU A 51 -14.07 7.58 -2.89
CA LEU A 51 -14.10 7.10 -4.28
C LEU A 51 -15.43 6.42 -4.63
N ASN A 52 -15.99 5.61 -3.73
CA ASN A 52 -17.31 5.04 -3.96
C ASN A 52 -18.43 6.09 -3.96
N THR A 53 -18.24 7.21 -3.26
CA THR A 53 -19.18 8.34 -3.30
C THR A 53 -19.05 9.12 -4.62
N ALA A 54 -17.83 9.39 -5.05
CA ALA A 54 -17.54 10.15 -6.27
C ALA A 54 -17.83 9.34 -7.55
N ALA A 55 -17.62 8.03 -7.50
CA ALA A 55 -17.85 7.09 -8.60
C ALA A 55 -18.62 5.84 -8.10
N PRO A 56 -19.95 5.94 -7.91
CA PRO A 56 -20.76 4.84 -7.36
C PRO A 56 -20.71 3.51 -8.13
N GLY A 57 -20.32 3.54 -9.40
CA GLY A 57 -20.12 2.33 -10.21
C GLY A 57 -18.81 1.57 -9.94
N ALA A 58 -17.85 2.19 -9.24
CA ALA A 58 -16.53 1.60 -9.02
C ALA A 58 -16.56 0.39 -8.06
N ASN A 59 -17.48 0.38 -7.09
CA ASN A 59 -17.63 -0.68 -6.07
C ASN A 59 -16.28 -1.12 -5.48
N LEU A 60 -15.44 -0.14 -5.14
CA LEU A 60 -14.10 -0.37 -4.64
C LEU A 60 -14.16 -0.94 -3.21
N ASP A 61 -13.46 -2.05 -2.97
CA ASP A 61 -13.26 -2.60 -1.63
C ASP A 61 -11.84 -2.32 -1.10
N ASN A 62 -11.62 -2.60 0.18
CA ASN A 62 -10.33 -2.35 0.84
C ASN A 62 -9.18 -3.17 0.21
N ALA A 63 -9.43 -4.40 -0.23
CA ALA A 63 -8.40 -5.27 -0.80
C ALA A 63 -7.95 -4.78 -2.18
N THR A 64 -8.90 -4.36 -3.01
CA THR A 64 -8.62 -3.76 -4.32
C THR A 64 -7.92 -2.42 -4.17
N ALA A 65 -8.38 -1.57 -3.23
CA ALA A 65 -7.72 -0.30 -2.92
C ALA A 65 -6.27 -0.52 -2.46
N LEU A 66 -6.03 -1.47 -1.56
CA LEU A 66 -4.69 -1.82 -1.10
C LEU A 66 -3.80 -2.39 -2.22
N THR A 67 -4.37 -3.15 -3.16
CA THR A 67 -3.65 -3.64 -4.34
C THR A 67 -3.16 -2.49 -5.21
N LEU A 68 -3.96 -1.43 -5.36
CA LEU A 68 -3.57 -0.24 -6.12
C LEU A 68 -2.54 0.60 -5.34
N LEU A 69 -2.79 0.86 -4.05
CA LEU A 69 -1.89 1.62 -3.18
C LEU A 69 -0.49 0.98 -3.06
N LEU A 70 -0.43 -0.34 -3.02
CA LEU A 70 0.82 -1.10 -3.05
C LEU A 70 1.74 -0.71 -4.22
N ARG A 71 1.13 -0.41 -5.38
CA ARG A 71 1.84 -0.10 -6.63
C ARG A 71 2.00 1.41 -6.84
N ALA A 72 1.31 2.24 -6.06
CA ALA A 72 1.06 3.63 -6.41
C ALA A 72 2.34 4.44 -6.62
N ARG A 73 3.23 4.46 -5.63
CA ARG A 73 4.49 5.22 -5.72
C ARG A 73 5.36 4.81 -6.90
N PHE A 74 5.46 3.52 -7.18
CA PHE A 74 6.24 2.98 -8.30
C PHE A 74 5.59 3.33 -9.64
N THR A 75 4.27 3.19 -9.72
CA THR A 75 3.47 3.53 -10.89
C THR A 75 3.59 5.01 -11.23
N GLN A 76 3.49 5.88 -10.23
CA GLN A 76 3.61 7.32 -10.39
C GLN A 76 5.00 7.71 -10.89
N ARG A 77 6.07 7.19 -10.28
CA ARG A 77 7.44 7.46 -10.77
C ARG A 77 7.62 7.08 -12.23
N VAL A 78 7.14 5.90 -12.63
CA VAL A 78 7.25 5.44 -14.01
C VAL A 78 6.38 6.32 -14.93
N ALA A 79 5.12 6.58 -14.56
CA ALA A 79 4.21 7.41 -15.35
C ALA A 79 4.75 8.84 -15.53
N ASP A 80 5.25 9.47 -14.46
CA ASP A 80 5.84 10.81 -14.51
C ASP A 80 7.08 10.84 -15.40
N SER A 81 7.96 9.84 -15.29
CA SER A 81 9.15 9.73 -16.14
C SER A 81 8.82 9.54 -17.63
N ALA A 82 7.67 8.94 -17.92
CA ALA A 82 7.16 8.73 -19.26
C ALA A 82 6.29 9.88 -19.79
N GLY A 83 6.06 10.94 -19.00
CA GLY A 83 5.15 12.05 -19.34
C GLY A 83 3.66 11.66 -19.37
N LYS A 84 3.30 10.55 -18.72
CA LYS A 84 1.94 10.00 -18.61
C LYS A 84 1.31 10.23 -17.24
N GLY A 85 2.02 10.92 -16.34
CA GLY A 85 1.57 11.24 -14.99
C GLY A 85 0.30 12.08 -14.98
N LEU A 86 -0.57 11.81 -14.01
CA LEU A 86 -1.81 12.55 -13.77
C LEU A 86 -1.64 13.44 -12.53
N SER A 87 -1.89 14.75 -12.64
CA SER A 87 -1.80 15.67 -11.49
C SER A 87 -2.98 15.55 -10.53
N ASP A 88 -2.81 16.00 -9.27
CA ASP A 88 -3.89 16.00 -8.26
C ASP A 88 -5.11 16.77 -8.77
N SER A 89 -4.86 17.92 -9.40
CA SER A 89 -5.90 18.78 -9.96
C SER A 89 -6.70 18.10 -11.06
N GLN A 90 -6.06 17.26 -11.89
CA GLN A 90 -6.74 16.50 -12.93
C GLN A 90 -7.62 15.41 -12.32
N VAL A 91 -7.17 14.74 -11.26
CA VAL A 91 -7.97 13.74 -10.53
C VAL A 91 -9.20 14.39 -9.90
N VAL A 92 -9.01 15.48 -9.16
CA VAL A 92 -10.09 16.26 -8.52
C VAL A 92 -11.10 16.76 -9.56
N ALA A 93 -10.62 17.27 -10.70
CA ALA A 93 -11.49 17.73 -11.78
C ALA A 93 -12.27 16.58 -12.43
N ALA A 94 -11.64 15.43 -12.67
CA ALA A 94 -12.29 14.26 -13.27
C ALA A 94 -13.40 13.69 -12.38
N LEU A 95 -13.16 13.64 -11.07
CA LEU A 95 -14.12 13.15 -10.08
C LEU A 95 -15.10 14.21 -9.56
N LYS A 96 -14.91 15.48 -9.96
CA LYS A 96 -15.75 16.63 -9.57
C LYS A 96 -15.91 16.76 -8.04
N THR A 97 -14.84 16.52 -7.30
CA THR A 97 -14.82 16.56 -5.84
C THR A 97 -13.46 16.99 -5.31
N ASP A 98 -13.46 17.86 -4.31
CA ASP A 98 -12.27 18.34 -3.58
C ASP A 98 -12.02 17.57 -2.28
N LYS A 99 -12.86 16.57 -1.98
CA LYS A 99 -12.83 15.82 -0.71
C LYS A 99 -11.89 14.62 -0.71
N LEU A 100 -10.97 14.52 -1.65
CA LEU A 100 -10.08 13.36 -1.78
C LEU A 100 -8.87 13.49 -0.85
N ASN A 101 -8.59 12.43 -0.08
CA ASN A 101 -7.30 12.29 0.58
C ASN A 101 -6.22 11.80 -0.41
N ALA A 102 -4.95 11.79 0.04
CA ALA A 102 -3.82 11.39 -0.80
C ALA A 102 -3.97 9.96 -1.33
N ALA A 103 -4.30 9.00 -0.46
CA ALA A 103 -4.55 7.62 -0.87
C ALA A 103 -5.65 7.49 -1.96
N ALA A 104 -6.72 8.28 -1.90
CA ALA A 104 -7.76 8.26 -2.93
C ALA A 104 -7.23 8.74 -4.28
N ILE A 105 -6.43 9.80 -4.29
CA ILE A 105 -5.78 10.31 -5.51
C ILE A 105 -4.84 9.24 -6.08
N ASP A 106 -4.05 8.59 -5.23
CA ASP A 106 -3.09 7.58 -5.62
C ASP A 106 -3.75 6.32 -6.19
N ILE A 107 -4.88 5.90 -5.62
CA ILE A 107 -5.72 4.82 -6.16
C ILE A 107 -6.16 5.16 -7.59
N VAL A 108 -6.68 6.38 -7.81
CA VAL A 108 -7.16 6.80 -9.13
C VAL A 108 -6.03 6.83 -10.15
N ARG A 109 -4.90 7.45 -9.82
CA ARG A 109 -3.71 7.50 -10.67
C ARG A 109 -3.24 6.11 -11.08
N THR A 110 -3.15 5.22 -10.10
CA THR A 110 -2.68 3.85 -10.33
C THR A 110 -3.67 3.09 -11.20
N SER A 111 -4.97 3.21 -10.92
CA SER A 111 -6.01 2.58 -11.74
C SER A 111 -5.97 3.11 -13.18
N ASP A 112 -5.79 4.41 -13.36
CA ASP A 112 -5.75 5.07 -14.68
C ASP A 112 -4.53 4.64 -15.49
N ALA A 113 -3.36 4.53 -14.85
CA ALA A 113 -2.11 4.11 -15.47
C ALA A 113 -2.13 2.66 -16.01
N PHE A 114 -2.99 1.80 -15.45
CA PHE A 114 -3.16 0.41 -15.89
C PHE A 114 -4.46 0.18 -16.69
N ASN A 115 -5.27 1.21 -16.90
CA ASN A 115 -6.52 1.08 -17.63
C ASN A 115 -6.26 1.02 -19.15
N PRO A 116 -6.56 -0.10 -19.83
CA PRO A 116 -6.30 -0.23 -21.28
C PRO A 116 -7.15 0.72 -22.14
N GLN A 117 -8.19 1.34 -21.58
CA GLN A 117 -8.99 2.36 -22.26
C GLN A 117 -8.40 3.77 -22.14
N ASN A 118 -7.36 3.96 -21.31
CA ASN A 118 -6.70 5.25 -21.16
C ASN A 118 -5.66 5.46 -22.28
N PRO A 119 -5.71 6.57 -23.04
CA PRO A 119 -4.67 6.89 -24.02
C PRO A 119 -3.27 7.05 -23.41
N SER A 120 -3.18 7.37 -22.12
CA SER A 120 -1.94 7.48 -21.36
C SER A 120 -1.59 6.22 -20.58
N VAL A 121 -2.18 5.07 -20.91
CA VAL A 121 -1.84 3.78 -20.27
C VAL A 121 -0.34 3.49 -20.34
N LEU A 122 0.19 2.90 -19.28
CA LEU A 122 1.56 2.39 -19.29
C LEU A 122 1.66 1.25 -20.30
N SER A 123 2.70 1.30 -21.13
CA SER A 123 3.11 0.21 -22.01
C SER A 123 3.54 -1.01 -21.18
N GLN A 124 3.60 -2.18 -21.82
CA GLN A 124 4.03 -3.40 -21.14
C GLN A 124 5.43 -3.28 -20.51
N ALA A 125 6.35 -2.56 -21.16
CA ALA A 125 7.69 -2.33 -20.63
C ALA A 125 7.65 -1.47 -19.36
N GLU A 126 6.88 -0.38 -19.37
CA GLU A 126 6.69 0.51 -18.22
C GLU A 126 6.00 -0.22 -17.05
N GLN A 127 4.97 -1.04 -17.34
CA GLN A 127 4.34 -1.88 -16.33
C GLN A 127 5.33 -2.90 -15.73
N GLY A 128 6.19 -3.50 -16.56
CA GLY A 128 7.26 -4.38 -16.10
C GLY A 128 8.28 -3.68 -15.18
N GLN A 129 8.57 -2.41 -15.45
CA GLN A 129 9.42 -1.60 -14.58
C GLN A 129 8.77 -1.37 -13.20
N VAL A 130 7.47 -1.04 -13.16
CA VAL A 130 6.72 -0.92 -11.90
C VAL A 130 6.84 -2.18 -11.06
N LEU A 131 6.65 -3.36 -11.67
CA LEU A 131 6.76 -4.65 -10.97
C LEU A 131 8.19 -4.94 -10.50
N THR A 132 9.19 -4.59 -11.31
CA THR A 132 10.62 -4.76 -10.95
C THR A 132 11.02 -3.88 -9.76
N GLU A 133 10.46 -2.68 -9.64
CA GLU A 133 10.69 -1.83 -8.46
C GLU A 133 9.93 -2.35 -7.24
N LEU A 134 8.70 -2.83 -7.43
CA LEU A 134 7.88 -3.39 -6.37
C LEU A 134 8.50 -4.65 -5.75
N GLU A 135 9.14 -5.50 -6.55
CA GLU A 135 9.89 -6.69 -6.10
C GLU A 135 11.02 -6.37 -5.10
N LYS A 136 11.56 -5.15 -5.17
CA LYS A 136 12.66 -4.68 -4.31
C LYS A 136 12.17 -3.96 -3.06
N ALA A 137 10.87 -3.71 -2.96
CA ALA A 137 10.29 -2.93 -1.88
C ALA A 137 10.14 -3.77 -0.61
N ASP A 138 10.36 -3.14 0.55
CA ASP A 138 9.92 -3.71 1.81
C ASP A 138 8.41 -3.47 1.96
N ILE A 139 7.64 -4.51 2.20
CA ILE A 139 6.17 -4.43 2.21
C ILE A 139 5.63 -5.16 3.42
N THR A 140 4.92 -4.41 4.27
CA THR A 140 4.16 -4.96 5.38
C THR A 140 2.68 -4.66 5.17
N LEU A 141 1.88 -5.71 5.02
CA LEU A 141 0.42 -5.62 4.93
C LEU A 141 -0.18 -6.02 6.28
N ASN A 142 -1.16 -5.25 6.77
CA ASN A 142 -1.90 -5.64 7.96
C ASN A 142 -2.76 -6.89 7.69
N PRO A 143 -2.54 -8.00 8.43
CA PRO A 143 -3.20 -9.29 8.16
C PRO A 143 -4.72 -9.24 8.17
N ARG A 144 -5.33 -8.25 8.84
CA ARG A 144 -6.80 -8.11 8.88
C ARG A 144 -7.41 -7.85 7.51
N TYR A 145 -6.63 -7.30 6.57
CA TYR A 145 -7.06 -7.01 5.21
C TYR A 145 -6.76 -8.16 4.24
N GLY A 146 -6.15 -9.25 4.72
CA GLY A 146 -5.86 -10.44 3.95
C GLY A 146 -4.38 -10.74 3.81
N ARG A 147 -3.99 -11.32 2.67
CA ARG A 147 -2.60 -11.70 2.38
C ARG A 147 -2.16 -11.10 1.05
N LEU A 148 -0.89 -10.70 1.00
CA LEU A 148 -0.23 -10.29 -0.22
C LEU A 148 0.16 -11.52 -1.05
N ASP A 149 -0.44 -11.65 -2.23
CA ASP A 149 0.02 -12.57 -3.27
C ASP A 149 1.16 -11.91 -4.04
N ARG A 150 2.40 -12.32 -3.77
CA ARG A 150 3.60 -11.78 -4.43
C ARG A 150 3.75 -12.25 -5.89
N LYS A 151 3.00 -13.25 -6.33
CA LYS A 151 3.01 -13.67 -7.75
C LYS A 151 2.20 -12.72 -8.61
N ASN A 152 1.04 -12.30 -8.10
CA ASN A 152 0.12 -11.40 -8.82
C ASN A 152 0.18 -9.96 -8.33
N TRP A 153 0.97 -9.68 -7.29
CA TRP A 153 1.07 -8.41 -6.59
C TRP A 153 -0.29 -7.84 -6.21
N SER A 154 -1.14 -8.68 -5.63
CA SER A 154 -2.50 -8.35 -5.22
C SER A 154 -2.76 -8.71 -3.77
N VAL A 155 -3.72 -8.02 -3.16
CA VAL A 155 -4.23 -8.34 -1.83
C VAL A 155 -5.48 -9.19 -2.01
N GLY A 156 -5.39 -10.43 -1.54
CA GLY A 156 -6.50 -11.39 -1.57
C GLY A 156 -6.97 -11.76 -0.17
N PRO A 157 -8.09 -12.49 -0.06
CA PRO A 157 -8.56 -13.00 1.22
C PRO A 157 -7.45 -13.81 1.88
N GLY A 158 -7.16 -13.50 3.15
CA GLY A 158 -6.25 -14.34 3.92
C GLY A 158 -6.92 -15.68 4.19
N THR A 159 -6.28 -16.80 3.81
CA THR A 159 -6.77 -18.12 4.22
C THR A 159 -6.84 -18.16 5.75
N PRO A 160 -8.03 -18.37 6.34
CA PRO A 160 -8.12 -18.54 7.77
C PRO A 160 -7.46 -19.86 8.15
N ASN A 161 -6.49 -19.85 9.07
CA ASN A 161 -5.80 -21.07 9.53
C ASN A 161 -6.75 -22.09 10.23
N TRP A 162 -8.03 -21.77 10.39
CA TRP A 162 -9.05 -22.66 10.95
C TRP A 162 -9.76 -23.53 9.91
N ILE A 163 -9.60 -23.26 8.60
CA ILE A 163 -10.07 -24.15 7.53
C ILE A 163 -8.85 -24.92 7.01
N LYS A 164 -8.68 -26.15 7.49
CA LYS A 164 -7.84 -27.13 6.78
C LYS A 164 -8.47 -27.32 5.40
N GLU A 165 -7.68 -27.22 4.35
CA GLU A 165 -8.13 -27.53 2.99
C GLU A 165 -8.87 -28.85 3.01
N GLN A 166 -10.20 -28.79 2.79
CA GLN A 166 -10.96 -30.01 2.57
C GLN A 166 -10.44 -30.58 1.26
N PRO A 167 -9.92 -31.83 1.23
CA PRO A 167 -9.46 -32.43 -0.01
C PRO A 167 -10.59 -32.31 -1.03
N ALA A 168 -10.26 -31.87 -2.24
CA ALA A 168 -11.19 -31.91 -3.36
C ALA A 168 -11.82 -33.33 -3.41
N PRO A 169 -13.13 -33.47 -3.65
CA PRO A 169 -13.72 -34.79 -3.83
C PRO A 169 -12.94 -35.50 -4.94
N THR A 170 -12.23 -36.57 -4.58
CA THR A 170 -11.68 -37.50 -5.56
C THR A 170 -12.86 -37.98 -6.39
N GLU A 171 -12.91 -37.63 -7.68
CA GLU A 171 -13.83 -38.24 -8.63
C GLU A 171 -13.66 -39.76 -8.50
N ALA A 172 -14.72 -40.44 -8.06
CA ALA A 172 -14.75 -41.88 -8.02
C ALA A 172 -14.54 -42.40 -9.46
N PRO A 173 -13.64 -43.39 -9.69
CA PRO A 173 -13.47 -43.97 -11.02
C PRO A 173 -14.82 -44.46 -11.55
N ALA A 174 -15.17 -44.03 -12.77
CA ALA A 174 -16.37 -44.50 -13.44
C ALA A 174 -16.38 -46.04 -13.48
N ALA A 175 -17.46 -46.64 -12.96
CA ALA A 175 -17.65 -48.08 -13.01
C ALA A 175 -17.72 -48.55 -14.48
N PRO A 176 -17.09 -49.67 -14.85
CA PRO A 176 -17.16 -50.18 -16.22
C PRO A 176 -18.60 -50.59 -16.54
N THR A 177 -19.14 -50.06 -17.64
CA THR A 177 -20.44 -50.42 -18.20
C THR A 177 -20.47 -51.91 -18.54
N PRO A 178 -21.45 -52.71 -18.07
CA PRO A 178 -21.60 -54.08 -18.52
C PRO A 178 -22.09 -54.07 -19.97
N GLN A 179 -21.33 -54.74 -20.85
CA GLN A 179 -21.79 -55.07 -22.21
C GLN A 179 -22.79 -56.22 -22.11
N GLY A 180 -24.01 -55.99 -22.59
CA GLY A 180 -25.05 -57.00 -22.81
C GLY A 180 -25.44 -56.98 -24.28
#